data_AF-A0AAU7TIN5-F1
#
_entry.id   AF-A0AAU7TIN5-F1
#
_cell.length_a   1.000
_cell.length_b   1.000
_cell.length_c   1.000
_cell.angle_alpha   90.00
_cell.angle_beta   90.00
_cell.angle_gamma   90.00
#
_symmetry.space_group_name_H-M   'P 1'
#
loop_
_entity.id
_entity.type
_entity.pdbx_description
1 polymer ?
#
loop_
_entity_poly.entity_id
_entity_poly.type
_entity_poly.pdbx_seq_one_letter_code
_entity_poly.pdbx_strand_id
1 'polypeptide(L)' 'MSNEPLPAVRVKPGEYFLAAERLEVGLQFRYGDAVYEVISEPERWGAAWTATVRQIEGRRPGIEFRAMLHLGRKVDG' A
#
# COMPACT_ATOMS: atom_id res chain seq x y z
N MET A 1 1.39 -19.41 3.73
CA MET A 1 0.54 -18.55 2.90
C MET A 1 1.48 -17.57 2.22
N SER A 2 1.46 -17.48 0.89
CA SER A 2 2.47 -16.67 0.19
C SER A 2 2.26 -15.20 0.54
N ASN A 3 3.13 -14.63 1.39
CA ASN A 3 3.17 -13.21 1.75
C ASN A 3 3.80 -12.39 0.61
N GLU A 4 3.44 -12.68 -0.64
CA GLU A 4 4.00 -11.93 -1.76
C GLU A 4 3.38 -10.53 -1.78
N PRO A 5 4.19 -9.46 -1.78
CA PRO A 5 3.68 -8.10 -1.82
C PRO A 5 2.81 -7.86 -3.06
N LEU A 6 1.62 -7.28 -2.85
CA LEU A 6 0.68 -7.00 -3.93
C LEU A 6 1.21 -5.87 -4.84
N PRO A 7 0.99 -5.94 -6.16
CA PRO A 7 1.35 -4.84 -7.04
C PRO A 7 0.59 -3.56 -6.70
N ALA A 8 1.26 -2.42 -6.76
CA ALA A 8 0.66 -1.10 -6.64
C ALA A 8 1.22 -0.10 -7.65
N VAL A 9 0.38 0.85 -8.05
CA VAL A 9 0.79 2.05 -8.81
C VAL A 9 0.59 3.27 -7.92
N ARG A 10 1.54 4.21 -8.02
CA ARG A 10 1.43 5.49 -7.33
C ARG A 10 0.65 6.47 -8.20
N VAL A 11 -0.45 6.98 -7.66
CA VAL A 11 -1.27 8.03 -8.30
C VAL A 11 -0.60 9.38 -8.13
N LYS A 12 -0.18 9.70 -6.89
CA LYS A 12 0.61 10.88 -6.52
C LYS A 12 1.40 10.59 -5.23
N PRO A 13 2.32 11.46 -4.77
CA PRO A 13 3.04 11.21 -3.53
C PRO A 13 2.10 10.90 -2.36
N GLY A 14 2.30 9.74 -1.71
CA GLY A 14 1.45 9.27 -0.61
C GLY A 14 0.12 8.64 -1.02
N GLU A 15 -0.17 8.47 -2.31
CA GLU A 15 -1.43 7.88 -2.79
C GLU A 15 -1.18 6.76 -3.79
N TYR A 16 -1.77 5.59 -3.52
CA TYR A 16 -1.52 4.35 -4.26
C TYR A 16 -2.82 3.64 -4.62
N PHE A 17 -2.80 2.98 -5.77
CA PHE A 17 -3.83 2.02 -6.19
C PHE A 17 -3.24 0.62 -6.09
N LEU A 18 -3.87 -0.24 -5.29
CA LEU A 18 -3.41 -1.59 -4.95
C LEU A 18 -4.25 -2.61 -5.71
N ALA A 19 -3.59 -3.62 -6.26
CA ALA A 19 -4.22 -4.81 -6.82
C ALA A 19 -4.72 -5.74 -5.70
N ALA A 20 -5.70 -5.27 -4.91
CA ALA A 20 -6.22 -5.94 -3.73
C ALA A 20 -7.74 -5.81 -3.64
N GLU A 21 -8.41 -6.82 -3.08
CA GLU A 21 -9.86 -6.77 -2.79
C GLU A 21 -10.16 -6.26 -1.38
N ARG A 22 -9.17 -6.33 -0.47
CA ARG A 22 -9.29 -5.95 0.94
C ARG A 22 -8.03 -5.23 1.40
N LEU A 23 -8.17 -4.43 2.44
CA LEU A 23 -7.08 -3.71 3.08
C LEU A 23 -7.10 -4.00 4.58
N GLU A 24 -5.98 -4.48 5.12
CA GLU A 24 -5.81 -4.85 6.51
C GLU A 24 -4.38 -4.56 6.99
N VAL A 25 -4.18 -4.50 8.30
CA VAL A 25 -2.84 -4.39 8.90
C VAL A 25 -2.01 -5.63 8.52
N GLY A 26 -0.75 -5.41 8.16
CA GLY A 26 0.15 -6.44 7.66
C GLY A 26 0.04 -6.69 6.15
N LEU A 27 -0.91 -6.06 5.45
CA LEU A 27 -0.94 -6.11 3.99
C LEU A 27 0.33 -5.44 3.45
N GLN A 28 1.03 -6.17 2.59
CA GLN A 28 2.24 -5.69 1.93
C GLN A 28 1.96 -5.39 0.45
N PHE A 29 2.51 -4.28 -0.04
CA PHE A 29 2.42 -3.92 -1.45
C PHE A 29 3.75 -3.39 -1.98
N ARG A 30 4.01 -3.65 -3.27
CA ARG A 30 5.21 -3.26 -3.98
C ARG A 30 4.92 -2.11 -4.93
N TYR A 31 5.77 -1.08 -4.88
CA TYR A 31 5.80 0.00 -5.86
C TYR A 31 7.27 0.31 -6.21
N GLY A 32 7.63 0.19 -7.49
CA GLY A 32 9.01 0.32 -7.93
C GLY A 32 9.91 -0.75 -7.30
N ASP A 33 11.03 -0.32 -6.71
CA ASP A 33 12.00 -1.15 -5.98
C ASP A 33 11.71 -1.28 -4.47
N ALA A 34 10.56 -0.75 -4.01
CA ALA A 34 10.21 -0.71 -2.59
C ALA A 34 9.01 -1.60 -2.26
N VAL A 35 9.05 -2.17 -1.06
CA VAL A 35 7.91 -2.86 -0.44
C VAL A 35 7.47 -2.07 0.78
N TYR A 36 6.16 -1.88 0.88
CA TYR A 36 5.49 -1.18 1.96
C TYR A 36 4.55 -2.13 2.68
N GLU A 37 4.40 -1.94 3.99
CA GLU A 37 3.47 -2.67 4.85
C GLU A 37 2.49 -1.70 5.50
N VAL A 38 1.22 -2.07 5.55
CA VAL A 38 0.18 -1.34 6.29
C VAL A 38 0.36 -1.63 7.79
N ILE A 39 0.64 -0.59 8.59
CA ILE A 39 0.95 -0.74 10.02
C ILE A 39 -0.10 -0.12 10.95
N SER A 40 -1.10 0.59 10.42
CA SER A 40 -2.24 1.08 11.20
C SER A 40 -3.55 0.52 10.65
N GLU A 41 -4.58 0.51 11.49
CA GLU A 41 -5.92 0.17 11.06
C GLU A 41 -6.37 1.09 9.91
N PRO A 42 -6.87 0.53 8.79
CA PRO A 42 -7.35 1.33 7.68
C PRO A 42 -8.66 2.05 7.99
N GLU A 43 -8.66 3.37 7.81
CA GLU A 43 -9.84 4.21 7.96
C GLU A 43 -10.44 4.55 6.59
N ARG A 44 -11.77 4.47 6.48
CA ARG A 44 -12.45 4.80 5.21
C ARG A 44 -12.44 6.31 4.97
N TRP A 45 -12.05 6.74 3.77
CA TRP A 45 -12.09 8.14 3.35
C TRP A 45 -12.69 8.26 1.94
N GLY A 46 -14.00 8.49 1.87
CA GLY A 46 -14.74 8.51 0.61
C GLY A 46 -14.63 7.17 -0.13
N ALA A 47 -14.10 7.17 -1.35
CA ALA A 47 -13.87 5.96 -2.15
C ALA A 47 -12.57 5.21 -1.79
N ALA A 48 -11.67 5.86 -1.06
CA ALA A 48 -10.36 5.33 -0.70
C ALA A 48 -10.32 4.89 0.78
N TRP A 49 -9.16 4.39 1.17
CA TRP A 49 -8.78 4.16 2.55
C TRP A 49 -7.58 5.04 2.92
N THR A 50 -7.41 5.31 4.19
CA THR A 50 -6.18 5.90 4.71
C THR A 50 -5.59 5.00 5.78
N ALA A 51 -4.28 4.81 5.73
CA ALA A 51 -3.54 4.05 6.74
C ALA A 51 -2.09 4.53 6.79
N THR A 52 -1.43 4.35 7.92
CA THR A 52 0.03 4.50 8.01
C THR A 52 0.68 3.29 7.37
N VAL A 53 1.63 3.54 6.48
CA VAL A 53 2.45 2.50 5.86
C VAL A 53 3.91 2.68 6.24
N ARG A 54 4.63 1.57 6.35
CA ARG A 54 6.07 1.54 6.59
C ARG A 54 6.78 0.95 5.38
N GLN A 55 7.85 1.57 4.92
CA GLN A 55 8.72 0.92 3.94
C GLN A 55 9.54 -0.18 4.63
N ILE A 56 9.38 -1.42 4.20
CA ILE A 56 10.12 -2.57 4.75
C ILE A 56 11.29 -3.00 3.85
N GLU A 57 11.22 -2.68 2.55
CA GLU A 57 12.31 -2.91 1.58
C GLU A 57 12.50 -1.69 0.66
N GLY A 58 13.71 -1.54 0.10
CA GLY A 58 14.08 -0.47 -0.85
C GLY A 58 15.01 0.58 -0.24
N ARG A 59 15.02 1.79 -0.80
CA ARG A 59 16.03 2.83 -0.48
C ARG A 59 15.95 3.46 0.91
N ARG A 60 14.79 3.40 1.58
CA ARG A 60 14.59 4.01 2.90
C ARG A 60 13.79 3.10 3.84
N PRO A 61 14.30 1.91 4.22
CA PRO A 61 13.60 1.04 5.16
C PRO A 61 13.34 1.75 6.49
N GLY A 62 12.17 1.52 7.08
CA GLY A 62 11.74 2.11 8.35
C GLY A 62 11.04 3.46 8.23
N ILE A 63 11.00 4.11 7.05
CA ILE A 63 10.19 5.34 6.91
C ILE A 63 8.71 5.02 7.01
N GLU A 64 7.99 5.85 7.76
CA GLU A 64 6.55 5.75 7.97
C GLU A 64 5.85 7.01 7.49
N PHE A 65 4.70 6.85 6.86
CA PHE A 65 3.85 7.97 6.46
C PHE A 65 2.40 7.53 6.29
N ARG A 66 1.47 8.49 6.41
CA ARG A 66 0.05 8.25 6.10
C ARG A 66 -0.12 8.18 4.58
N ALA A 67 -0.68 7.08 4.09
CA ALA A 67 -0.99 6.87 2.69
C ALA A 67 -2.50 6.85 2.44
N MET A 68 -2.90 7.25 1.24
CA MET A 68 -4.23 7.05 0.68
C MET A 68 -4.19 5.85 -0.26
N LEU A 69 -5.07 4.88 -0.03
CA LEU A 69 -5.02 3.56 -0.65
C LEU A 69 -6.34 3.25 -1.35
N HIS A 70 -6.28 3.05 -2.66
CA HIS A 70 -7.39 2.61 -3.49
C HIS A 70 -7.27 1.12 -3.77
N LEU A 71 -8.39 0.42 -3.89
CA LEU A 71 -8.43 -1.03 -4.11
C LEU A 71 -9.06 -1.35 -5.47
N GLY A 72 -8.56 -2.36 -6.17
CA GLY A 72 -9.15 -2.87 -7.40
C GLY A 72 -8.48 -4.12 -7.95
N ARG A 73 -9.11 -4.74 -8.96
CA ARG A 73 -8.71 -6.07 -9.46
C ARG A 73 -7.50 -6.09 -10.39
N LYS A 74 -7.07 -4.95 -10.92
CA LYS A 74 -5.97 -4.90 -11.88
C LYS A 74 -5.30 -3.54 -11.87
N VAL A 75 -4.03 -3.54 -11.54
CA VAL A 75 -3.13 -2.43 -11.81
C VAL A 75 -2.41 -2.82 -13.10
N ASP A 76 -3.02 -2.52 -14.25
CA ASP A 76 -2.27 -2.59 -15.52
C ASP A 76 -1.31 -1.39 -15.52
N GLY A 77 -0.01 -1.70 -15.41
CA GLY A 77 1.08 -0.72 -15.46
C GLY A 77 1.37 -0.27 -16.89
#